data_AF-A0A0J0YSA8-F1
#
_entry.id   AF-A0A0J0YSA8-F1
#
_cell.length_a   1.000
_cell.length_b   1.000
_cell.length_c   1.000
_cell.angle_alpha   90.00
_cell.angle_beta   90.00
_cell.angle_gamma   90.00
#
_symmetry.space_group_name_H-M   'P 1'
#
loop_
_entity.id
_entity.type
_entity.pdbx_description
1 polymer ?
#
loop_
_entity_poly.entity_id
_entity_poly.type
_entity_poly.pdbx_seq_one_letter_code
_entity_poly.pdbx_strand_id
1 'polypeptide(L)'
;MVEVGKLIRKKIQIIFYFTILILLISGCGNFFKQVNNSKEDILPKIKNFPFEFSIVFPDKTKLENERYNIKIINKDNNKVQIIEEGTPLKNADISDLLEVKDFNNDGYLDILAFSIYPSLQLVTTLYIFNPETQYFTNRMDNIPYEGTISVTKPGCIKIEYIVRNSSDYLEPQKFCWIDNSWQPE
;
A
#
# COMPACT_ATOMS: atom_id res chain seq x y z
N MET A 1 42.81 -62.68 -17.59
CA MET A 1 41.36 -62.52 -17.80
C MET A 1 40.69 -62.56 -16.44
N VAL A 2 40.69 -61.44 -15.71
CA VAL A 2 39.62 -60.41 -15.66
C VAL A 2 38.28 -61.01 -15.20
N GLU A 3 37.90 -60.73 -13.95
CA GLU A 3 36.53 -60.59 -13.38
C GLU A 3 36.38 -61.16 -11.96
N VAL A 4 36.99 -60.53 -10.94
CA VAL A 4 36.47 -60.64 -9.54
C VAL A 4 36.65 -59.32 -8.77
N GLY A 5 36.76 -58.18 -9.48
CA GLY A 5 37.17 -56.90 -8.90
C GLY A 5 36.08 -55.83 -8.74
N LYS A 6 34.79 -56.16 -8.99
CA LYS A 6 33.74 -55.13 -9.11
C LYS A 6 32.50 -55.27 -8.22
N LEU A 7 32.40 -56.31 -7.40
CA LEU A 7 31.23 -56.49 -6.51
C LEU A 7 31.44 -56.12 -5.03
N ILE A 8 32.67 -55.89 -4.58
CA ILE A 8 32.93 -55.53 -3.17
C ILE A 8 32.94 -54.00 -2.94
N ARG A 9 33.11 -53.19 -4.00
CA ARG A 9 33.14 -51.71 -3.89
C ARG A 9 31.76 -51.03 -3.81
N LYS A 10 30.64 -51.74 -4.02
CA LYS A 10 29.29 -51.13 -3.98
C LYS A 10 28.52 -51.31 -2.66
N LYS A 11 29.03 -52.08 -1.70
CA LYS A 11 28.34 -52.30 -0.40
C LYS A 11 28.98 -51.58 0.80
N ILE A 12 30.15 -50.97 0.65
CA ILE A 12 30.86 -50.28 1.76
C ILE A 12 30.72 -48.74 1.68
N GLN A 13 30.14 -48.21 0.60
CA GLN A 13 29.95 -46.75 0.43
C GLN A 13 28.57 -46.25 0.89
N ILE A 14 27.71 -47.14 1.40
CA ILE A 14 26.32 -46.83 1.82
C ILE A 14 26.15 -46.86 3.35
N ILE A 15 27.15 -47.29 4.13
CA ILE A 15 27.05 -47.43 5.60
C ILE A 15 27.84 -46.35 6.36
N PHE A 16 28.49 -45.41 5.68
CA PHE A 16 29.33 -44.38 6.31
C PHE A 16 28.83 -42.93 6.18
N TYR A 17 27.57 -42.73 5.79
CA TYR A 17 26.93 -41.40 5.74
C TYR A 17 25.66 -41.30 6.59
N PHE A 18 25.56 -42.08 7.68
CA PHE A 18 24.37 -42.10 8.54
C PHE A 18 24.64 -41.78 10.03
N THR A 19 25.82 -41.29 10.40
CA THR A 19 26.16 -41.08 11.83
C THR A 19 26.76 -39.74 12.21
N ILE A 20 26.75 -38.71 11.36
CA ILE A 20 27.15 -37.35 11.77
C ILE A 20 26.27 -36.31 11.08
N LEU A 21 25.13 -35.98 11.70
CA LEU A 21 24.65 -34.59 11.88
C LEU A 21 23.36 -34.55 12.75
N ILE A 22 23.35 -35.23 13.90
CA ILE A 22 22.38 -34.97 14.97
C ILE A 22 23.20 -34.39 16.12
N LEU A 23 23.29 -33.06 16.19
CA LEU A 23 23.58 -32.24 17.38
C LEU A 23 23.95 -30.82 16.93
N LEU A 24 22.95 -30.03 16.55
CA LEU A 24 22.91 -28.56 16.70
C LEU A 24 21.44 -28.11 16.51
N ILE A 25 20.55 -28.58 17.38
CA ILE A 25 19.25 -27.93 17.63
C ILE A 25 19.34 -27.26 19.00
N SER A 26 20.29 -26.36 19.13
CA SER A 26 20.42 -25.46 20.27
C SER A 26 20.76 -24.09 19.73
N GLY A 27 19.73 -23.25 19.56
CA GLY A 27 19.96 -21.84 19.27
C GLY A 27 18.96 -21.24 18.30
N CYS A 28 18.09 -20.41 18.87
CA CYS A 28 17.37 -19.30 18.24
C CYS A 28 16.44 -19.62 17.07
N GLY A 29 15.15 -19.61 17.38
CA GLY A 29 14.11 -19.57 16.36
C GLY A 29 12.69 -19.36 16.85
N ASN A 30 12.43 -19.21 18.16
CA ASN A 30 11.17 -18.61 18.61
C ASN A 30 11.25 -17.10 18.42
N PHE A 31 11.20 -16.66 17.16
CA PHE A 31 10.84 -15.30 16.78
C PHE A 31 9.37 -15.28 16.34
N PHE A 32 8.48 -15.87 17.12
CA PHE A 32 7.11 -15.37 17.18
C PHE A 32 7.10 -14.16 18.11
N LYS A 33 7.63 -13.05 17.61
CA LYS A 33 7.33 -11.74 18.16
C LYS A 33 6.81 -10.87 17.05
N GLN A 34 5.53 -11.03 16.76
CA GLN A 34 4.78 -9.94 16.17
C GLN A 34 3.32 -9.99 16.62
N VAL A 35 3.10 -9.68 17.91
CA VAL A 35 1.86 -8.99 18.28
C VAL A 35 2.12 -7.53 17.90
N ASN A 36 1.89 -7.18 16.63
CA ASN A 36 1.81 -5.77 16.26
C ASN A 36 0.54 -5.24 16.91
N ASN A 37 0.70 -4.41 17.94
CA ASN A 37 -0.37 -3.57 18.48
C ASN A 37 -0.72 -2.42 17.49
N SER A 38 -0.73 -2.69 16.18
CA SER A 38 -1.19 -1.73 15.20
C SER A 38 -2.71 -1.62 15.33
N LYS A 39 -3.19 -0.43 15.73
CA LYS A 39 -4.62 -0.13 15.72
C LYS A 39 -5.08 -0.19 14.26
N GLU A 40 -6.01 -1.09 13.96
CA GLU A 40 -6.70 -1.13 12.68
C GLU A 40 -8.03 -0.38 12.83
N ASP A 41 -8.27 0.59 11.97
CA ASP A 41 -9.55 1.32 11.89
C ASP A 41 -10.22 0.97 10.56
N ILE A 42 -11.52 0.69 10.56
CA ILE A 42 -12.23 0.09 9.42
C ILE A 42 -13.30 1.06 8.92
N LEU A 43 -13.32 1.32 7.61
CA LEU A 43 -14.28 2.23 7.02
C LEU A 43 -15.66 1.55 7.01
N PRO A 44 -16.75 2.26 7.36
CA PRO A 44 -18.08 1.73 7.23
C PRO A 44 -18.34 1.15 5.83
N LYS A 45 -19.04 0.01 5.79
CA LYS A 45 -19.33 -0.69 4.54
C LYS A 45 -20.07 0.22 3.57
N ILE A 46 -19.52 0.38 2.37
CA ILE A 46 -20.16 1.08 1.27
C ILE A 46 -21.12 0.12 0.55
N LYS A 47 -22.36 0.56 0.33
CA LYS A 47 -23.40 -0.27 -0.29
C LYS A 47 -23.02 -0.60 -1.74
N ASN A 48 -23.24 -1.85 -2.16
CA ASN A 48 -22.98 -2.34 -3.52
C ASN A 48 -21.52 -2.18 -3.99
N PHE A 49 -20.58 -2.08 -3.06
CA PHE A 49 -19.15 -2.01 -3.35
C PHE A 49 -18.43 -3.16 -2.66
N PRO A 50 -17.64 -3.98 -3.37
CA PRO A 50 -17.09 -5.23 -2.83
C PRO A 50 -15.82 -5.02 -2.00
N PHE A 51 -15.35 -3.79 -1.83
CA PHE A 51 -14.13 -3.49 -1.09
C PHE A 51 -14.40 -3.12 0.36
N GLU A 52 -13.52 -3.60 1.24
CA GLU A 52 -13.37 -3.10 2.61
C GLU A 52 -12.03 -2.40 2.74
N PHE A 53 -12.07 -1.24 3.38
CA PHE A 53 -10.90 -0.41 3.63
C PHE A 53 -10.61 -0.40 5.12
N SER A 54 -9.34 -0.54 5.47
CA SER A 54 -8.86 -0.28 6.81
C SER A 54 -7.56 0.50 6.80
N ILE A 55 -7.37 1.32 7.83
CA ILE A 55 -6.10 1.99 8.10
C ILE A 55 -5.35 1.20 9.15
N VAL A 56 -4.14 0.80 8.82
CA VAL A 56 -3.18 0.22 9.76
C VAL A 56 -2.24 1.33 10.18
N PHE A 57 -2.44 1.84 11.40
CA PHE A 57 -1.60 2.91 11.93
C PHE A 57 -0.21 2.38 12.33
N PRO A 58 0.83 3.21 12.17
CA PRO A 58 2.12 2.96 12.80
C PRO A 58 1.98 2.86 14.33
N ASP A 59 2.96 2.25 14.99
CA ASP A 59 2.94 2.10 16.44
C ASP A 59 2.90 3.52 17.08
N LYS A 60 1.88 3.79 17.90
CA LYS A 60 1.61 5.11 18.47
C LYS A 60 2.77 5.71 19.27
N THR A 61 3.74 4.88 19.66
CA THR A 61 4.97 5.29 20.34
C THR A 61 5.99 5.99 19.43
N LYS A 62 5.76 6.04 18.10
CA LYS A 62 6.71 6.54 17.10
C LYS A 62 6.05 7.38 15.99
N LEU A 63 5.06 8.21 16.33
CA LEU A 63 4.24 8.94 15.34
C LEU A 63 4.98 10.02 14.52
N GLU A 64 6.22 10.38 14.83
CA GLU A 64 6.96 11.36 14.03
C GLU A 64 7.59 10.68 12.80
N ASN A 65 7.10 11.05 11.62
CA ASN A 65 7.55 10.58 10.29
C ASN A 65 7.25 9.12 9.93
N GLU A 66 6.47 8.39 10.74
CA GLU A 66 6.02 7.05 10.35
C GLU A 66 4.82 7.12 9.38
N ARG A 67 4.84 6.22 8.41
CA ARG A 67 3.83 6.06 7.36
C ARG A 67 2.69 5.18 7.84
N TYR A 68 1.46 5.45 7.39
CA TYR A 68 0.33 4.55 7.60
C TYR A 68 0.07 3.70 6.35
N ASN A 69 -0.64 2.59 6.53
CA ASN A 69 -1.04 1.74 5.41
C ASN A 69 -2.55 1.77 5.23
N ILE A 70 -2.98 1.83 3.97
CA ILE A 70 -4.35 1.55 3.56
C ILE A 70 -4.39 0.09 3.14
N LYS A 71 -5.13 -0.72 3.90
CA LYS A 71 -5.39 -2.11 3.59
C LYS A 71 -6.75 -2.23 2.92
N ILE A 72 -6.76 -2.89 1.78
CA ILE A 72 -7.91 -3.00 0.89
C ILE A 72 -8.17 -4.49 0.67
N ILE A 73 -9.38 -4.94 0.98
CA ILE A 73 -9.80 -6.32 0.77
C ILE A 73 -10.96 -6.33 -0.21
N ASN A 74 -10.76 -7.00 -1.35
CA ASN A 74 -11.87 -7.33 -2.25
C ASN A 74 -12.58 -8.58 -1.71
N LYS A 75 -13.83 -8.43 -1.27
CA LYS A 75 -14.63 -9.49 -0.65
C LYS A 75 -15.12 -10.55 -1.64
N ASP A 76 -15.16 -10.24 -2.93
CA ASP A 76 -15.65 -11.17 -3.94
C ASP A 76 -14.62 -12.27 -4.25
N ASN A 77 -13.33 -11.94 -4.14
CA ASN A 77 -12.24 -12.86 -4.50
C ASN A 77 -11.13 -12.98 -3.44
N ASN A 78 -11.27 -12.30 -2.30
CA ASN A 78 -10.31 -12.25 -1.21
C ASN A 78 -8.93 -11.70 -1.58
N LYS A 79 -8.79 -10.97 -2.69
CA LYS A 79 -7.55 -10.25 -3.02
C LYS A 79 -7.33 -9.15 -1.99
N VAL A 80 -6.09 -9.06 -1.52
CA VAL A 80 -5.65 -8.02 -0.60
C VAL A 80 -4.65 -7.12 -1.31
N GLN A 81 -4.84 -5.82 -1.18
CA GLN A 81 -3.90 -4.79 -1.57
C GLN A 81 -3.52 -3.97 -0.34
N ILE A 82 -2.23 -3.66 -0.20
CA ILE A 82 -1.71 -2.74 0.81
C ILE A 82 -1.09 -1.57 0.07
N ILE A 83 -1.45 -0.35 0.46
CA ILE A 83 -0.88 0.89 -0.04
C ILE A 83 -0.18 1.57 1.12
N GLU A 84 1.11 1.86 0.98
CA GLU A 84 1.85 2.68 1.94
C GLU A 84 1.64 4.16 1.62
N GLU A 85 1.10 4.92 2.56
CA GLU A 85 0.79 6.34 2.40
C GLU A 85 1.71 7.20 3.29
N GLY A 86 1.65 8.53 3.18
CA GLY A 86 2.48 9.45 3.95
C GLY A 86 2.22 9.44 5.47
N THR A 87 2.69 10.48 6.14
CA THR A 87 2.48 10.64 7.58
C THR A 87 1.00 10.94 7.86
N PRO A 88 0.33 10.25 8.81
CA PRO A 88 -1.06 10.49 9.11
C PRO A 88 -1.26 11.84 9.82
N LEU A 89 -2.47 12.39 9.72
CA LEU A 89 -2.93 13.49 10.56
C LEU A 89 -2.87 13.10 12.06
N LYS A 90 -2.53 14.06 12.93
CA LYS A 90 -2.43 13.80 14.36
C LYS A 90 -3.81 13.47 14.95
N ASN A 91 -3.89 12.38 15.71
CA ASN A 91 -5.15 11.88 16.30
C ASN A 91 -6.24 11.55 15.27
N ALA A 92 -5.86 11.28 14.02
CA ALA A 92 -6.80 10.98 12.96
C ALA A 92 -7.56 9.67 13.18
N ASP A 93 -8.81 9.66 12.72
CA ASP A 93 -9.55 8.44 12.41
C ASP A 93 -9.49 8.12 10.91
N ILE A 94 -10.09 7.01 10.50
CA ILE A 94 -10.11 6.63 9.09
C ILE A 94 -10.78 7.68 8.17
N SER A 95 -11.79 8.40 8.66
CA SER A 95 -12.51 9.40 7.84
C SER A 95 -11.71 10.68 7.64
N ASP A 96 -10.75 10.97 8.52
CA ASP A 96 -9.76 12.03 8.34
C ASP A 96 -8.67 11.65 7.31
N LEU A 97 -8.45 10.35 7.08
CA LEU A 97 -7.35 9.84 6.25
C LEU A 97 -7.80 9.33 4.88
N LEU A 98 -9.08 9.05 4.70
CA LEU A 98 -9.59 8.35 3.54
C LEU A 98 -10.96 8.88 3.11
N GLU A 99 -11.06 9.26 1.85
CA GLU A 99 -12.32 9.52 1.16
C GLU A 99 -12.47 8.54 -0.02
N VAL A 100 -13.67 7.96 -0.16
CA VAL A 100 -13.96 6.97 -1.20
C VAL A 100 -15.15 7.45 -2.03
N LYS A 101 -14.89 7.81 -3.28
CA LYS A 101 -15.86 8.39 -4.25
C LYS A 101 -15.42 8.07 -5.67
N ASP A 102 -16.31 8.23 -6.64
CA ASP A 102 -15.96 8.17 -8.08
C ASP A 102 -15.37 9.52 -8.51
N PHE A 103 -14.04 9.62 -8.56
CA PHE A 103 -13.34 10.88 -8.85
C PHE A 103 -13.13 11.07 -10.36
N ASN A 104 -12.86 9.99 -11.09
CA ASN A 104 -12.63 10.01 -12.53
C ASN A 104 -13.93 9.87 -13.37
N ASN A 105 -15.08 9.67 -12.72
CA ASN A 105 -16.40 9.49 -13.32
C ASN A 105 -16.47 8.30 -14.28
N ASP A 106 -15.86 7.18 -13.90
CA ASP A 106 -15.89 5.92 -14.66
C ASP A 106 -16.94 4.91 -14.14
N GLY A 107 -17.66 5.26 -13.08
CA GLY A 107 -18.68 4.43 -12.45
C GLY A 107 -18.16 3.51 -11.34
N TYR A 108 -16.85 3.53 -11.05
CA TYR A 108 -16.24 2.84 -9.93
C TYR A 108 -15.79 3.84 -8.85
N LEU A 109 -15.73 3.39 -7.60
CA LEU A 109 -15.21 4.23 -6.53
C LEU A 109 -13.69 4.12 -6.48
N ASP A 110 -13.05 5.28 -6.34
CA ASP A 110 -11.62 5.47 -6.15
C ASP A 110 -11.31 5.86 -4.69
N ILE A 111 -10.02 6.05 -4.38
CA ILE A 111 -9.54 6.43 -3.06
C ILE A 111 -8.81 7.76 -3.14
N LEU A 112 -9.22 8.72 -2.32
CA LEU A 112 -8.43 9.90 -1.99
C LEU A 112 -7.87 9.73 -0.57
N ALA A 113 -6.55 9.64 -0.48
CA ALA A 113 -5.84 9.46 0.78
C ALA A 113 -5.23 10.79 1.24
N PHE A 114 -5.25 11.06 2.54
CA PHE A 114 -4.76 12.30 3.13
C PHE A 114 -3.49 12.05 3.94
N SER A 115 -2.49 12.90 3.79
CA SER A 115 -1.26 12.82 4.57
C SER A 115 -0.64 14.19 4.82
N ILE A 116 0.32 14.24 5.74
CA ILE A 116 1.06 15.45 6.08
C ILE A 116 2.42 15.41 5.37
N TYR A 117 2.68 16.44 4.58
CA TYR A 117 3.99 16.68 3.97
C TYR A 117 4.99 17.17 5.03
N PRO A 118 6.32 16.98 4.87
CA PRO A 118 7.32 17.42 5.86
C PRO A 118 7.24 18.91 6.26
N SER A 119 6.70 19.77 5.39
CA SER A 119 6.42 21.18 5.70
C SER A 119 5.15 21.40 6.54
N LEU A 120 4.59 20.36 7.15
CA LEU A 120 3.34 20.37 7.91
C LEU A 120 2.09 20.79 7.11
N GLN A 121 2.16 20.68 5.78
CA GLN A 121 1.04 20.98 4.89
C GLN A 121 0.28 19.69 4.56
N LEU A 122 -1.04 19.80 4.43
CA LEU A 122 -1.88 18.69 3.99
C LEU A 122 -1.62 18.42 2.51
N VAL A 123 -1.45 17.15 2.17
CA VAL A 123 -1.39 16.67 0.79
C VAL A 123 -2.34 15.50 0.62
N THR A 124 -2.80 15.30 -0.61
CA THR A 124 -3.69 14.19 -0.95
C THR A 124 -3.17 13.40 -2.13
N THR A 125 -3.30 12.08 -2.06
CA THR A 125 -2.94 11.14 -3.13
C THR A 125 -4.19 10.46 -3.66
N LEU A 126 -4.39 10.47 -4.98
CA LEU A 126 -5.54 9.84 -5.62
C LEU A 126 -5.15 8.48 -6.23
N TYR A 127 -5.83 7.43 -5.78
CA TYR A 127 -5.68 6.08 -6.31
C TYR A 127 -6.94 5.66 -7.06
N ILE A 128 -6.81 5.48 -8.36
CA ILE A 128 -7.92 5.13 -9.26
C ILE A 128 -8.09 3.61 -9.30
N PHE A 129 -9.32 3.14 -9.20
CA PHE A 129 -9.64 1.73 -9.32
C PHE A 129 -9.54 1.27 -10.78
N ASN A 130 -8.82 0.18 -11.02
CA ASN A 130 -8.84 -0.48 -12.32
C ASN A 130 -9.71 -1.76 -12.23
N PRO A 131 -10.86 -1.82 -12.92
CA PRO A 131 -11.75 -2.99 -12.87
C PRO A 131 -11.16 -4.26 -13.49
N GLU A 132 -10.26 -4.13 -14.46
CA GLU A 132 -9.61 -5.28 -15.12
C GLU A 132 -8.61 -5.98 -14.20
N THR A 133 -7.77 -5.20 -13.51
CA THR A 133 -6.75 -5.75 -12.60
C THR A 133 -7.30 -5.96 -11.20
N GLN A 134 -8.36 -5.21 -10.83
CA GLN A 134 -8.96 -5.10 -9.51
C GLN A 134 -8.01 -4.54 -8.46
N TYR A 135 -7.16 -3.59 -8.86
CA TYR A 135 -6.25 -2.85 -8.00
C TYR A 135 -6.49 -1.36 -8.08
N PHE A 136 -6.24 -0.66 -6.97
CA PHE A 136 -6.17 0.79 -6.91
C PHE A 136 -4.76 1.23 -7.25
N THR A 137 -4.59 2.17 -8.19
CA THR A 137 -3.26 2.61 -8.63
C THR A 137 -3.14 4.11 -8.43
N ASN A 138 -2.00 4.59 -7.93
CA ASN A 138 -1.73 6.03 -7.90
C ASN A 138 -1.74 6.54 -9.35
N ARG A 139 -2.58 7.52 -9.66
CA ARG A 139 -2.68 8.11 -11.01
C ARG A 139 -2.32 9.59 -11.04
N MET A 140 -1.43 10.02 -10.16
CA MET A 140 -0.98 11.41 -10.08
C MET A 140 0.19 11.73 -11.03
N ASP A 141 0.56 10.83 -11.94
CA ASP A 141 1.81 10.90 -12.74
C ASP A 141 1.93 12.16 -13.64
N ASN A 142 0.80 12.70 -14.12
CA ASN A 142 0.76 13.88 -15.00
C ASN A 142 0.54 15.19 -14.24
N ILE A 143 0.49 15.14 -12.90
CA ILE A 143 0.29 16.31 -12.05
C ILE A 143 1.67 16.75 -11.55
N PRO A 144 2.08 17.99 -11.83
CA PRO A 144 3.48 18.39 -11.64
C PRO A 144 3.90 18.52 -10.17
N TYR A 145 2.94 18.82 -9.28
CA TYR A 145 3.23 19.10 -7.87
C TYR A 145 2.14 18.53 -6.96
N GLU A 146 2.55 18.14 -5.75
CA GLU A 146 1.64 17.72 -4.69
C GLU A 146 0.82 18.89 -4.14
N GLY A 147 -0.36 18.57 -3.63
CA GLY A 147 -1.31 19.52 -3.09
C GLY A 147 -2.53 18.81 -2.53
N THR A 148 -3.57 19.58 -2.23
CA THR A 148 -4.88 19.06 -1.86
C THR A 148 -5.79 19.02 -3.08
N ILE A 149 -6.52 17.91 -3.22
CA ILE A 149 -7.43 17.67 -4.33
C ILE A 149 -8.85 18.00 -3.90
N SER A 150 -9.58 18.67 -4.78
CA SER A 150 -11.03 18.89 -4.65
C SER A 150 -11.74 18.57 -5.96
N VAL A 151 -12.92 17.97 -5.89
CA VAL A 151 -13.74 17.72 -7.09
C VAL A 151 -14.41 19.02 -7.53
N THR A 152 -14.30 19.36 -8.81
CA THR A 152 -14.93 20.57 -9.38
C THR A 152 -16.22 20.26 -10.14
N LYS A 153 -16.23 19.15 -10.86
CA LYS A 153 -17.34 18.57 -11.61
C LYS A 153 -17.02 17.08 -11.86
N PRO A 154 -18.00 16.24 -12.26
CA PRO A 154 -17.73 14.82 -12.51
C PRO A 154 -16.55 14.63 -13.46
N GLY A 155 -15.58 13.80 -13.05
CA GLY A 155 -14.38 13.51 -13.81
C GLY A 155 -13.33 14.62 -13.84
N CYS A 156 -13.48 15.68 -13.04
CA CYS A 156 -12.51 16.77 -12.97
C CYS A 156 -12.20 17.21 -11.54
N ILE A 157 -10.92 17.46 -11.30
CA ILE A 157 -10.35 17.84 -10.02
C ILE A 157 -9.64 19.19 -10.11
N LYS A 158 -9.48 19.86 -8.97
CA LYS A 158 -8.63 21.03 -8.78
C LYS A 158 -7.60 20.71 -7.71
N ILE A 159 -6.37 21.13 -7.95
CA ILE A 159 -5.24 20.91 -7.06
C ILE A 159 -4.79 22.26 -6.50
N GLU A 160 -4.86 22.38 -5.18
CA GLU A 160 -4.26 23.50 -4.46
C GLU A 160 -2.87 23.06 -4.00
N TYR A 161 -1.84 23.56 -4.69
CA TYR A 161 -0.47 23.13 -4.47
C TYR A 161 0.06 23.56 -3.11
N ILE A 162 0.90 22.72 -2.51
CA ILE A 162 1.64 23.11 -1.31
C ILE A 162 2.59 24.27 -1.62
N VAL A 163 2.75 25.17 -0.65
CA VAL A 163 3.75 26.25 -0.74
C VAL A 163 5.12 25.65 -0.50
N ARG A 164 5.96 25.55 -1.54
CA ARG A 164 7.31 24.96 -1.42
C ARG A 164 8.34 25.96 -0.88
N ASN A 165 8.19 27.23 -1.22
CA ASN A 165 9.01 28.35 -0.75
C ASN A 165 8.13 29.59 -0.54
N SER A 166 8.52 30.51 0.35
CA SER A 166 7.74 31.71 0.70
C SER A 166 7.46 32.70 -0.46
N SER A 167 8.10 32.52 -1.62
CA SER A 167 7.89 33.32 -2.83
C SER A 167 7.08 32.62 -3.93
N ASP A 168 6.97 31.29 -3.89
CA ASP A 168 6.49 30.50 -5.02
C ASP A 168 5.10 29.96 -4.72
N TYR A 169 4.13 30.86 -4.71
CA TYR A 169 2.72 30.50 -4.76
C TYR A 169 2.39 30.03 -6.18
N LEU A 170 2.18 28.74 -6.33
CA LEU A 170 1.67 28.18 -7.58
C LEU A 170 0.15 28.36 -7.61
N GLU A 171 -0.34 28.92 -8.71
CA GLU A 171 -1.79 29.03 -8.94
C GLU A 171 -2.42 27.63 -8.95
N PRO A 172 -3.58 27.43 -8.28
CA PRO A 172 -4.29 26.17 -8.33
C PRO A 172 -4.64 25.79 -9.78
N GLN A 173 -4.42 24.53 -10.13
CA GLN A 173 -4.68 24.02 -11.48
C GLN A 173 -5.83 23.02 -11.48
N LYS A 174 -6.59 23.01 -12.57
CA LYS A 174 -7.68 22.07 -12.80
C LYS A 174 -7.27 21.02 -13.81
N PHE A 175 -7.75 19.80 -13.60
CA PHE A 175 -7.51 18.66 -14.46
C PHE A 175 -8.81 17.88 -14.67
N CYS A 176 -8.96 17.30 -15.85
CA CYS A 176 -10.05 16.38 -16.17
C CYS A 176 -9.48 15.02 -16.59
N TRP A 177 -10.20 13.96 -16.27
CA TRP A 177 -9.85 12.61 -16.65
C TRP A 177 -10.21 12.36 -18.12
N ILE A 178 -9.19 12.16 -18.94
CA ILE A 178 -9.30 11.92 -20.39
C ILE A 178 -8.33 10.82 -20.76
N ASP A 179 -8.80 9.83 -21.51
CA ASP A 179 -7.98 8.71 -22.02
C ASP A 179 -7.10 8.06 -20.94
N ASN A 180 -7.72 7.75 -19.79
CA ASN A 180 -7.06 7.18 -18.61
C ASN A 180 -5.98 8.08 -17.97
N SER A 181 -6.08 9.40 -18.06
CA SER A 181 -5.11 10.29 -17.42
C SER A 181 -5.70 11.63 -17.04
N TRP A 182 -5.12 12.29 -16.03
CA TRP A 182 -5.44 13.68 -15.72
C TRP A 182 -4.78 14.60 -16.73
N GLN A 183 -5.60 15.39 -17.43
CA GLN A 183 -5.18 16.39 -18.41
C GLN A 183 -5.61 17.78 -17.91
N PRO A 184 -4.78 18.83 -18.05
CA PRO A 184 -5.18 20.18 -17.71
C PRO A 184 -6.49 20.59 -18.39
N GLU A 185 -7.39 21.25 -17.64
CA GLU A 185 -8.61 21.88 -18.18
C GLU A 185 -8.31 23.17 -18.95
#